data_AF-A0A8T1ETJ6-F1
#
_entry.id   AF-A0A8T1ETJ6-F1
#
_cell.length_a   1.000
_cell.length_b   1.000
_cell.length_c   1.000
_cell.angle_alpha   90.00
_cell.angle_beta   90.00
_cell.angle_gamma   90.00
#
_symmetry.space_group_name_H-M   'P 1'
#
loop_
_entity.id
_entity.type
_entity.pdbx_description
1 polymer ?
#
loop_
_entity_poly.entity_id
_entity_poly.type
_entity_poly.pdbx_seq_one_letter_code
_entity_poly.pdbx_strand_id
1 'polypeptide(L)'
;MASILFILGVIHKNGKDVLITFVDGFPVILVANVPQGLHVTVTSLLTITAGRLGLDCVETLGSISLIATDKTGTLTKNVMTVTDIWTGPLWNRAAPDVTHPSTIQITIDESVDSESEKKSESPTRSPKIRSPSMVLKQQTLTTTRQYTGNPSDIALLRFADLNFSADITREEYPMIFEIPFNSTNKWQLVIVPATCEKLSQRSFDVFMKGAPEVIIKQCSTIMSAAGEEIPLNEALKSEFSHAYESFGRKGRRIIALATRRLEASNTHFTAEDGNFPSDNLCFVGITAIMDPPRDDVPDAIAKCKAAGIKVFMVTGDRPLIKQRSPDICARFNA
;
A
#
# COMPACT_ATOMS: atom_id res chain seq x y z
N MET A 1 45.76 -27.50 -36.55
CA MET A 1 47.01 -27.77 -35.81
C MET A 1 47.39 -29.25 -35.88
N ALA A 2 46.52 -30.19 -35.49
CA ALA A 2 46.79 -31.64 -35.54
C ALA A 2 47.19 -32.14 -36.94
N SER A 3 46.48 -31.75 -38.00
CA SER A 3 46.81 -32.15 -39.38
C SER A 3 48.16 -31.60 -39.87
N ILE A 4 48.53 -30.39 -39.43
CA ILE A 4 49.82 -29.75 -39.79
C ILE A 4 50.98 -30.48 -39.11
N LEU A 5 50.85 -30.80 -37.82
CA LEU A 5 51.85 -31.55 -37.07
C LEU A 5 51.98 -33.00 -37.57
N PHE A 6 50.87 -33.61 -37.99
CA PHE A 6 50.88 -34.92 -38.63
C PHE A 6 51.62 -34.90 -39.97
N ILE A 7 51.33 -33.93 -40.85
CA ILE A 7 52.03 -33.76 -42.13
C ILE A 7 53.53 -33.50 -41.90
N LEU A 8 53.89 -32.64 -40.94
CA LEU A 8 55.28 -32.41 -40.55
C LEU A 8 55.96 -33.68 -40.02
N GLY A 9 55.25 -34.49 -39.22
CA GLY A 9 55.76 -35.77 -38.70
C GLY A 9 56.00 -36.81 -39.80
N VAL A 10 55.12 -36.87 -40.81
CA VAL A 10 55.27 -37.75 -41.99
C VAL A 10 56.43 -37.30 -42.88
N ILE A 11 56.59 -35.99 -43.08
CA ILE A 11 57.70 -35.41 -43.84
C ILE A 11 59.04 -35.69 -43.11
N HIS A 12 59.09 -35.50 -41.80
CA HIS A 12 60.31 -35.71 -41.00
C HIS A 12 60.76 -37.17 -40.98
N LYS A 13 59.83 -38.14 -40.99
CA LYS A 13 60.12 -39.58 -41.07
C LYS A 13 60.32 -40.08 -42.51
N ASN A 14 60.44 -39.20 -43.50
CA ASN A 14 60.58 -39.55 -44.92
C ASN A 14 59.51 -40.55 -45.42
N GLY A 15 58.26 -40.42 -44.94
CA GLY A 15 57.16 -41.30 -45.34
C GLY A 15 57.25 -42.74 -44.82
N LYS A 16 58.21 -43.07 -43.94
CA LYS A 16 58.24 -44.37 -43.24
C LYS A 16 57.29 -44.33 -42.05
N ASP A 17 56.60 -45.44 -41.78
CA ASP A 17 55.73 -45.63 -40.62
C ASP A 17 54.61 -44.58 -40.49
N VAL A 18 53.98 -44.24 -41.62
CA VAL A 18 52.82 -43.30 -41.68
C VAL A 18 51.69 -43.76 -40.76
N LEU A 19 51.43 -45.08 -40.75
CA LEU A 19 50.37 -45.69 -39.96
C LEU A 19 50.64 -45.55 -38.45
N ILE A 20 51.90 -45.75 -38.03
CA ILE A 20 52.32 -45.57 -36.63
C ILE A 20 52.26 -44.08 -36.24
N THR A 21 52.73 -43.20 -37.12
CA THR A 21 52.69 -41.74 -36.88
C THR A 21 51.26 -41.20 -36.82
N PHE A 22 50.33 -41.82 -37.54
CA PHE A 22 48.91 -41.51 -37.46
C PHE A 22 48.30 -42.03 -36.16
N VAL A 23 48.50 -43.30 -35.84
CA VAL A 23 47.91 -43.96 -34.65
C VAL A 23 48.44 -43.35 -33.34
N ASP A 24 49.73 -43.06 -33.25
CA ASP A 24 50.33 -42.56 -32.00
C ASP A 24 50.27 -41.03 -31.88
N GLY A 25 50.43 -40.30 -32.99
CA GLY A 25 50.58 -38.85 -32.96
C GLY A 25 49.25 -38.11 -33.03
N PHE A 26 48.37 -38.52 -33.94
CA PHE A 26 47.17 -37.75 -34.26
C PHE A 26 46.13 -37.75 -33.11
N PRO A 27 45.79 -38.90 -32.47
CA PRO A 27 44.90 -38.93 -31.31
C PRO A 27 45.46 -38.20 -30.09
N VAL A 28 46.76 -38.30 -29.83
CA VAL A 28 47.39 -37.63 -28.67
C VAL A 28 47.26 -36.12 -28.78
N ILE A 29 47.48 -35.55 -29.97
CA ILE A 29 47.32 -34.11 -30.19
C ILE A 29 45.85 -33.69 -30.09
N LEU A 30 44.91 -34.51 -30.55
CA LEU A 30 43.47 -34.23 -30.40
C LEU A 30 43.06 -34.22 -28.93
N VAL A 31 43.43 -35.25 -28.16
CA VAL A 31 43.09 -35.34 -26.73
C VAL A 31 43.78 -34.24 -25.93
N ALA A 32 45.03 -33.88 -26.25
CA ALA A 32 45.76 -32.80 -25.58
C ALA A 32 45.15 -31.41 -25.79
N ASN A 33 44.44 -31.18 -26.90
CA ASN A 33 43.83 -29.87 -27.22
C ASN A 33 42.37 -29.75 -26.77
N VAL A 34 41.69 -30.85 -26.45
CA VAL A 34 40.31 -30.82 -25.95
C VAL A 34 40.34 -30.77 -24.43
N PRO A 35 39.93 -29.67 -23.78
CA PRO A 35 39.89 -29.57 -22.33
C PRO A 35 38.71 -30.38 -21.78
N GLN A 36 38.88 -31.71 -21.67
CA GLN A 36 37.84 -32.65 -21.24
C GLN A 36 37.26 -32.35 -19.85
N GLY A 37 38.06 -31.73 -18.97
CA GLY A 37 37.61 -31.34 -17.63
C GLY A 37 36.77 -30.05 -17.59
N LEU A 38 36.82 -29.20 -18.62
CA LEU A 38 36.22 -27.87 -18.57
C LEU A 38 34.70 -27.93 -18.32
N HIS A 39 34.00 -28.82 -19.02
CA HIS A 39 32.55 -28.95 -18.86
C HIS A 39 32.17 -29.40 -17.45
N VAL A 40 32.90 -30.36 -16.87
CA VAL A 40 32.64 -30.86 -15.51
C VAL A 40 32.90 -29.76 -14.47
N THR A 41 33.97 -28.99 -14.64
CA THR A 41 34.31 -27.88 -13.75
C THR A 41 33.26 -26.77 -13.79
N VAL A 42 32.84 -26.35 -15.00
CA VAL A 42 31.82 -25.30 -15.18
C VAL A 42 30.48 -25.74 -14.58
N THR A 43 30.02 -26.96 -14.87
CA THR A 43 28.78 -27.48 -14.32
C THR A 43 28.84 -27.58 -12.79
N SER A 44 29.95 -28.08 -12.23
CA SER A 44 30.13 -28.15 -10.77
C SER A 44 30.09 -26.77 -10.12
N LEU A 45 30.73 -25.76 -10.73
CA LEU A 45 30.73 -24.39 -10.24
C LEU A 45 29.31 -23.79 -10.27
N LEU A 46 28.59 -23.99 -11.38
CA LEU A 46 27.20 -23.56 -11.52
C LEU A 46 26.29 -24.25 -10.50
N THR A 47 26.41 -25.56 -10.30
CA THR A 47 25.61 -26.30 -9.30
C THR A 47 25.89 -25.83 -7.88
N ILE A 48 27.16 -25.60 -7.51
CA ILE A 48 27.51 -25.07 -6.18
C ILE A 48 26.93 -23.67 -5.98
N THR A 49 27.02 -22.82 -7.01
CA THR A 49 26.49 -21.45 -6.95
C THR A 49 24.97 -21.45 -6.89
N ALA A 50 24.32 -22.32 -7.66
CA ALA A 50 22.87 -22.53 -7.66
C ALA A 50 22.38 -22.99 -6.28
N GLY A 51 23.07 -23.97 -5.67
CA GLY A 51 22.75 -24.45 -4.33
C GLY A 51 22.93 -23.40 -3.23
N ARG A 52 23.95 -22.52 -3.35
CA ARG A 52 24.16 -21.42 -2.40
C ARG A 52 23.12 -20.31 -2.51
N LEU A 53 22.65 -20.01 -3.72
CA LEU A 53 21.68 -18.95 -3.98
C LEU A 53 20.22 -19.46 -3.93
N GLY A 54 20.01 -20.78 -3.97
CA GLY A 54 18.68 -21.38 -4.10
C GLY A 54 18.03 -21.06 -5.45
N LEU A 55 18.82 -20.92 -6.52
CA LEU A 55 18.35 -20.49 -7.84
C LEU A 55 18.74 -21.50 -8.92
N ASP A 56 17.80 -21.84 -9.80
CA ASP A 56 18.02 -22.79 -10.90
C ASP A 56 18.74 -22.16 -12.12
N CYS A 57 18.85 -20.83 -12.19
CA CYS A 57 19.33 -20.09 -13.37
C CYS A 57 20.38 -19.02 -13.01
N VAL A 58 21.52 -19.45 -12.46
CA VAL A 58 22.61 -18.56 -12.02
C VAL A 58 23.27 -17.82 -13.19
N GLU A 59 23.53 -18.51 -14.30
CA GLU A 59 24.19 -17.93 -15.48
C GLU A 59 23.32 -16.83 -16.12
N THR A 60 22.01 -17.07 -16.19
CA THR A 60 21.04 -16.10 -16.71
C THR A 60 21.03 -14.84 -15.85
N LEU A 61 21.06 -14.98 -14.52
CA LEU A 61 21.03 -13.83 -13.60
C LEU A 61 22.27 -12.92 -13.78
N GLY A 62 23.44 -13.51 -14.04
CA GLY A 62 24.69 -12.79 -14.24
C GLY A 62 24.78 -12.02 -15.57
N SER A 63 23.93 -12.35 -16.55
CA SER A 63 23.90 -11.74 -17.88
C SER A 63 22.69 -10.81 -18.10
N ILE A 64 21.90 -10.53 -17.06
CA ILE A 64 20.72 -9.68 -17.16
C ILE A 64 21.12 -8.22 -17.41
N SER A 65 20.62 -7.67 -18.51
CA SER A 65 20.69 -6.22 -18.81
C SER A 65 19.37 -5.49 -18.54
N LEU A 66 18.27 -6.22 -18.40
CA LEU A 66 16.92 -5.66 -18.24
C LEU A 66 16.07 -6.53 -17.30
N ILE A 67 15.44 -5.90 -16.31
CA ILE A 67 14.44 -6.50 -15.43
C ILE A 67 13.08 -5.85 -15.73
N ALA A 68 12.09 -6.68 -16.03
CA ALA A 68 10.69 -6.26 -16.10
C ALA A 68 9.95 -6.91 -14.93
N THR A 69 9.44 -6.09 -14.01
CA THR A 69 8.79 -6.57 -12.78
C THR A 69 7.35 -6.08 -12.73
N ASP A 70 6.46 -6.93 -12.22
CA ASP A 70 5.11 -6.51 -11.83
C ASP A 70 5.22 -5.57 -10.62
N LYS A 71 4.21 -4.71 -10.42
CA LYS A 71 4.10 -3.84 -9.25
C LYS A 71 3.50 -4.58 -8.07
N THR A 72 2.29 -5.10 -8.24
CA THR A 72 1.44 -5.53 -7.14
C THR A 72 1.94 -6.86 -6.59
N GLY A 73 2.33 -6.89 -5.33
CA GLY A 73 2.82 -8.10 -4.65
C GLY A 73 4.27 -8.47 -4.95
N THR A 74 4.89 -7.91 -5.99
CA THR A 74 6.34 -8.01 -6.22
C THR A 74 7.08 -6.82 -5.62
N LEU A 75 6.79 -5.60 -6.07
CA LEU A 75 7.42 -4.38 -5.55
C LEU A 75 6.72 -3.87 -4.29
N THR A 76 5.44 -4.18 -4.14
CA THR A 76 4.61 -3.76 -3.02
C THR A 76 4.31 -4.93 -2.09
N LYS A 77 3.82 -4.60 -0.88
CA LYS A 77 3.47 -5.59 0.13
C LYS A 77 2.16 -6.32 -0.18
N ASN A 78 1.40 -5.88 -1.19
CA ASN A 78 0.04 -6.33 -1.47
C ASN A 78 -0.89 -6.16 -0.25
N VAL A 79 -0.69 -5.06 0.48
CA VAL A 79 -1.41 -4.73 1.69
C VAL A 79 -1.80 -3.26 1.65
N MET A 80 -3.05 -2.99 1.27
CA MET A 80 -3.58 -1.63 1.30
C MET A 80 -3.49 -1.05 2.71
N THR A 81 -2.93 0.16 2.82
CA THR A 81 -2.65 0.85 4.08
C THR A 81 -3.09 2.30 3.98
N VAL A 82 -3.65 2.85 5.06
CA VAL A 82 -3.99 4.27 5.15
C VAL A 82 -2.71 5.10 5.29
N THR A 83 -2.55 6.12 4.44
CA THR A 83 -1.37 6.99 4.44
C THR A 83 -1.67 8.44 4.76
N ASP A 84 -2.88 8.92 4.49
CA ASP A 84 -3.22 10.31 4.79
C ASP A 84 -4.72 10.45 4.99
N ILE A 85 -5.06 11.50 5.71
CA ILE A 85 -6.43 11.87 6.02
C ILE A 85 -6.53 13.38 5.88
N TRP A 86 -7.66 13.84 5.36
CA TRP A 86 -8.06 15.24 5.38
C TRP A 86 -9.47 15.35 5.96
N THR A 87 -9.64 16.19 6.98
CA THR A 87 -10.91 16.42 7.69
C THR A 87 -11.27 17.91 7.78
N GLY A 88 -10.84 18.70 6.78
CA GLY A 88 -11.16 20.13 6.70
C GLY A 88 -10.05 21.09 7.19
N PRO A 89 -10.36 22.41 7.25
CA PRO A 89 -9.40 23.53 7.25
C PRO A 89 -8.44 23.64 8.45
N LEU A 90 -8.63 22.85 9.51
CA LEU A 90 -7.83 22.96 10.73
C LEU A 90 -7.13 21.65 11.13
N TRP A 91 -7.29 20.58 10.37
CA TRP A 91 -6.57 19.32 10.57
C TRP A 91 -5.41 19.16 9.58
N ASN A 92 -4.73 20.27 9.26
CA ASN A 92 -3.47 20.28 8.51
C ASN A 92 -2.34 19.73 9.40
N ARG A 93 -2.39 18.44 9.71
CA ARG A 93 -1.21 17.67 10.10
C ARG A 93 -1.10 16.43 9.25
N ALA A 94 -0.12 16.48 8.36
CA ALA A 94 0.50 15.31 7.82
C ALA A 94 0.96 14.39 8.96
N ALA A 95 0.45 13.15 8.96
CA ALA A 95 1.17 11.89 9.21
C ALA A 95 0.10 10.78 9.37
N PRO A 96 0.23 9.64 8.68
CA PRO A 96 1.37 8.76 8.93
C PRO A 96 2.35 8.61 7.75
N ASP A 97 3.64 8.83 8.05
CA ASP A 97 4.72 8.16 7.34
C ASP A 97 4.81 6.73 7.89
N VAL A 98 4.20 5.79 7.18
CA VAL A 98 4.21 4.38 7.59
C VAL A 98 5.52 3.76 7.11
N THR A 99 6.60 3.98 7.86
CA THR A 99 7.81 3.16 7.78
C THR A 99 7.52 1.77 8.34
N HIS A 100 6.65 1.05 7.64
CA HIS A 100 6.48 -0.40 7.68
C HIS A 100 6.01 -1.03 9.01
N PRO A 101 5.32 -2.20 8.92
CA PRO A 101 4.37 -2.64 9.92
C PRO A 101 5.06 -3.38 11.06
N SER A 102 5.56 -2.63 12.04
CA SER A 102 5.83 -3.17 13.39
C SER A 102 6.15 -2.10 14.43
N THR A 103 6.41 -0.85 14.06
CA THR A 103 6.68 0.19 15.07
C THR A 103 6.27 1.56 14.57
N ILE A 104 5.22 2.11 15.17
CA ILE A 104 4.82 3.51 15.00
C ILE A 104 5.66 4.31 15.99
N GLN A 105 6.68 5.04 15.53
CA GLN A 105 7.35 6.09 16.31
C GLN A 105 6.90 7.44 15.78
N ILE A 106 6.20 8.21 16.62
CA ILE A 106 5.85 9.60 16.35
C ILE A 106 6.75 10.45 17.23
N THR A 107 7.67 11.19 16.62
CA THR A 107 8.48 12.20 17.30
C THR A 107 7.67 13.49 17.39
N ILE A 108 7.37 13.93 18.61
CA ILE A 108 6.79 15.25 18.87
C ILE A 108 7.97 16.19 19.10
N ASP A 109 8.12 17.18 18.23
CA ASP A 109 9.05 18.29 18.44
C ASP A 109 8.38 19.27 19.41
N GLU A 110 8.70 19.13 20.70
CA GLU A 110 8.28 20.07 21.74
C GLU A 110 9.17 21.32 21.69
N SER A 111 8.71 22.33 20.96
CA SER A 111 9.09 23.70 21.29
C SER A 111 7.89 24.62 21.12
N VAL A 112 7.32 25.05 22.25
CA VAL A 112 7.26 26.44 22.70
C VAL A 112 6.28 26.54 23.89
N ASP A 113 6.90 26.81 25.03
CA ASP A 113 6.48 27.58 26.20
C ASP A 113 5.32 27.14 27.10
N SER A 114 5.78 26.67 28.26
CA SER A 114 5.18 26.72 29.60
C SER A 114 4.43 28.02 29.92
N GLU A 115 3.28 27.89 30.60
CA GLU A 115 3.16 28.39 31.97
C GLU A 115 1.95 27.81 32.72
N SER A 116 2.15 27.74 34.03
CA SER A 116 1.41 27.16 35.15
C SER A 116 -0.09 27.45 35.26
N GLU A 117 -0.86 26.49 35.82
CA GLU A 117 -1.46 26.64 37.16
C GLU A 117 -2.04 25.33 37.75
N LYS A 118 -1.91 25.20 39.07
CA LYS A 118 -2.26 24.03 39.91
C LYS A 118 -3.65 24.19 40.57
N LYS A 119 -4.34 23.05 40.71
CA LYS A 119 -5.30 22.63 41.76
C LYS A 119 -6.57 23.47 42.05
N SER A 120 -7.74 22.84 41.89
CA SER A 120 -8.67 22.54 43.01
C SER A 120 -9.82 21.61 42.56
N GLU A 121 -10.13 20.60 43.38
CA GLU A 121 -11.28 19.69 43.23
C GLU A 121 -12.58 20.30 43.76
N SER A 122 -13.72 20.05 43.09
CA SER A 122 -14.98 19.53 43.66
C SER A 122 -16.11 19.52 42.60
N PRO A 123 -17.16 18.67 42.75
CA PRO A 123 -17.83 18.00 41.65
C PRO A 123 -19.13 18.71 41.24
N THR A 124 -19.23 19.13 39.98
CA THR A 124 -20.52 19.51 39.38
C THR A 124 -20.71 18.71 38.09
N ARG A 125 -21.58 17.70 38.17
CA ARG A 125 -22.07 16.91 37.03
C ARG A 125 -22.83 17.82 36.07
N SER A 126 -22.18 18.19 34.98
CA SER A 126 -22.83 18.64 33.74
C SER A 126 -22.39 17.73 32.60
N PRO A 127 -23.25 17.36 31.65
CA PRO A 127 -22.89 16.48 30.56
C PRO A 127 -22.05 17.29 29.57
N LYS A 128 -20.73 17.29 29.78
CA LYS A 128 -19.80 17.73 28.74
C LYS A 128 -19.99 16.79 27.55
N ILE A 129 -20.61 17.33 26.50
CA ILE A 129 -20.57 16.80 25.14
C ILE A 129 -19.10 16.47 24.90
N ARG A 130 -18.80 15.18 24.84
CA ARG A 130 -17.45 14.68 24.64
C ARG A 130 -17.17 14.88 23.16
N SER A 131 -16.75 16.08 22.78
CA SER A 131 -16.06 16.28 21.50
C SER A 131 -14.96 15.21 21.44
N PRO A 132 -14.88 14.38 20.40
CA PRO A 132 -13.84 13.37 20.31
C PRO A 132 -12.51 14.09 20.11
N SER A 133 -11.88 14.52 21.20
CA SER A 133 -10.48 14.90 21.23
C SER A 133 -9.69 13.63 21.00
N MET A 134 -9.22 13.44 19.76
CA MET A 134 -8.39 12.32 19.35
C MET A 134 -7.01 12.43 20.02
N VAL A 135 -6.90 11.97 21.27
CA VAL A 135 -5.61 11.74 21.91
C VAL A 135 -5.08 10.44 21.32
N LEU A 136 -4.17 10.57 20.36
CA LEU A 136 -3.49 9.43 19.73
C LEU A 136 -2.66 8.72 20.80
N LYS A 137 -3.18 7.61 21.33
CA LYS A 137 -2.45 6.78 22.28
C LYS A 137 -1.61 5.80 21.46
N GLN A 138 -0.30 5.92 21.55
CA GLN A 138 0.65 5.04 20.87
C GLN A 138 0.46 3.61 21.40
N GLN A 139 -0.22 2.77 20.63
CA GLN A 139 -0.32 1.33 20.90
C GLN A 139 0.41 0.58 19.78
N THR A 140 1.50 -0.09 20.14
CA THR A 140 2.05 -1.16 19.33
C THR A 140 1.05 -2.30 19.32
N LEU A 141 0.31 -2.48 18.21
CA LEU A 141 -0.47 -3.69 17.99
C LEU A 141 0.49 -4.87 17.80
N THR A 142 0.77 -5.57 18.90
CA THR A 142 1.54 -6.82 18.95
C THR A 142 0.73 -8.05 18.53
N THR A 143 -0.45 -7.87 17.93
CA THR A 143 -1.37 -8.96 17.60
C THR A 143 -1.48 -9.18 16.10
N THR A 144 -1.18 -10.41 15.69
CA THR A 144 -1.46 -11.02 14.38
C THR A 144 -2.98 -11.14 14.14
N ARG A 145 -3.72 -10.04 14.24
CA ARG A 145 -5.15 -10.01 13.99
C ARG A 145 -5.37 -10.24 12.49
N GLN A 146 -6.06 -11.32 12.15
CA GLN A 146 -6.47 -11.58 10.77
C GLN A 146 -7.72 -10.76 10.47
N TYR A 147 -7.65 -9.99 9.39
CA TYR A 147 -8.76 -9.17 8.90
C TYR A 147 -9.32 -9.80 7.64
N THR A 148 -10.64 -9.92 7.55
CA THR A 148 -11.35 -10.47 6.39
C THR A 148 -12.19 -9.37 5.73
N GLY A 149 -12.30 -9.39 4.41
CA GLY A 149 -13.06 -8.40 3.64
C GLY A 149 -12.29 -7.82 2.44
N ASN A 150 -12.83 -6.74 1.87
CA ASN A 150 -12.19 -6.03 0.76
C ASN A 150 -10.90 -5.35 1.26
N PRO A 151 -9.79 -5.38 0.49
CA PRO A 151 -8.54 -4.70 0.85
C PRO A 151 -8.70 -3.23 1.30
N SER A 152 -9.63 -2.48 0.70
CA SER A 152 -9.86 -1.07 1.09
C SER A 152 -10.48 -0.95 2.48
N ASP A 153 -11.40 -1.86 2.80
CA ASP A 153 -12.10 -1.87 4.08
C ASP A 153 -11.18 -2.38 5.18
N ILE A 154 -10.36 -3.39 4.87
CA ILE A 154 -9.31 -3.88 5.76
C ILE A 154 -8.32 -2.76 6.09
N ALA A 155 -7.92 -1.93 5.12
CA ALA A 155 -7.03 -0.80 5.35
C ALA A 155 -7.61 0.20 6.36
N LEU A 156 -8.89 0.57 6.18
CA LEU A 156 -9.59 1.47 7.08
C LEU A 156 -9.79 0.86 8.47
N LEU A 157 -10.16 -0.42 8.54
CA LEU A 157 -10.38 -1.14 9.79
C LEU A 157 -9.09 -1.28 10.59
N ARG A 158 -7.97 -1.64 9.95
CA ARG A 158 -6.65 -1.68 10.58
C ARG A 158 -6.24 -0.32 11.13
N PHE A 159 -6.52 0.74 10.38
CA PHE A 159 -6.23 2.10 10.84
C PHE A 159 -7.12 2.51 12.03
N ALA A 160 -8.40 2.14 12.01
CA ALA A 160 -9.31 2.38 13.12
C ALA A 160 -8.85 1.63 14.38
N ASP A 161 -8.47 0.36 14.25
CA ASP A 161 -7.98 -0.50 15.34
C ASP A 161 -6.74 0.03 16.07
N LEU A 162 -5.94 0.89 15.41
CA LEU A 162 -4.80 1.57 16.04
C LEU A 162 -5.23 2.64 17.05
N ASN A 163 -6.44 3.19 16.90
CA ASN A 163 -6.94 4.31 17.68
C ASN A 163 -8.09 3.91 18.61
N PHE A 164 -8.93 2.97 18.17
CA PHE A 164 -10.13 2.50 18.85
C PHE A 164 -10.30 1.01 18.64
N SER A 165 -10.79 0.26 19.62
CA SER A 165 -11.11 -1.16 19.41
C SER A 165 -12.35 -1.28 18.52
N ALA A 166 -12.20 -1.77 17.29
CA ALA A 166 -13.33 -1.93 16.38
C ALA A 166 -14.42 -2.88 16.92
N ASP A 167 -14.04 -3.84 17.76
CA ASP A 167 -15.00 -4.78 18.37
C ASP A 167 -15.94 -4.05 19.33
N ILE A 168 -15.38 -3.22 20.20
CA ILE A 168 -16.15 -2.40 21.15
C ILE A 168 -17.04 -1.41 20.38
N THR A 169 -16.48 -0.73 19.38
CA THR A 169 -17.26 0.21 18.56
C THR A 169 -18.41 -0.48 17.82
N ARG A 170 -18.22 -1.72 17.34
CA ARG A 170 -19.29 -2.47 16.65
C ARG A 170 -20.39 -2.95 17.60
N GLU A 171 -20.05 -3.19 18.87
CA GLU A 171 -21.03 -3.47 19.93
C GLU A 171 -21.80 -2.20 20.34
N GLU A 172 -21.12 -1.05 20.43
CA GLU A 172 -21.74 0.24 20.74
C GLU A 172 -22.65 0.78 19.62
N TYR A 173 -22.34 0.44 18.37
CA TYR A 173 -23.07 0.88 17.18
C TYR A 173 -23.61 -0.32 16.36
N PRO A 174 -24.66 -1.01 16.85
CA PRO A 174 -25.22 -2.16 16.16
C PRO A 174 -25.87 -1.74 14.84
N MET A 175 -25.50 -2.42 13.76
CA MET A 175 -25.98 -2.13 12.42
C MET A 175 -27.45 -2.54 12.25
N ILE A 176 -28.32 -1.60 11.92
CA ILE A 176 -29.76 -1.87 11.69
C ILE A 176 -30.12 -1.95 10.21
N PHE A 177 -29.35 -1.29 9.35
CA PHE A 177 -29.56 -1.27 7.91
C PHE A 177 -28.25 -1.04 7.17
N GLU A 178 -28.08 -1.71 6.03
CA GLU A 178 -26.91 -1.60 5.18
C GLU A 178 -27.32 -1.58 3.71
N ILE A 179 -26.71 -0.66 2.96
CA ILE A 179 -26.66 -0.69 1.50
C ILE A 179 -25.21 -1.00 1.12
N PRO A 180 -24.92 -2.21 0.59
CA PRO A 180 -23.57 -2.57 0.20
C PRO A 180 -23.07 -1.69 -0.95
N PHE A 181 -21.75 -1.62 -1.10
CA PHE A 181 -21.14 -0.89 -2.21
C PHE A 181 -21.59 -1.45 -3.57
N ASN A 182 -22.03 -0.58 -4.48
CA ASN A 182 -22.34 -0.93 -5.86
C ASN A 182 -21.51 -0.06 -6.83
N SER A 183 -21.12 -0.60 -7.98
CA SER A 183 -20.36 0.13 -9.01
C SER A 183 -21.17 1.27 -9.65
N THR A 184 -22.51 1.16 -9.64
CA THR A 184 -23.42 2.18 -10.18
C THR A 184 -23.50 3.40 -9.26
N ASN A 185 -23.73 3.20 -7.95
CA ASN A 185 -23.85 4.30 -6.99
C ASN A 185 -22.48 4.78 -6.46
N LYS A 186 -21.46 3.91 -6.44
CA LYS A 186 -20.08 4.15 -5.96
C LYS A 186 -19.97 4.53 -4.48
N TRP A 187 -20.91 4.11 -3.66
CA TRP A 187 -20.88 4.31 -2.20
C TRP A 187 -21.56 3.16 -1.47
N GLN A 188 -21.24 3.02 -0.18
CA GLN A 188 -21.85 2.12 0.79
C GLN A 188 -22.44 2.98 1.92
N LEU A 189 -23.63 2.62 2.40
CA LEU A 189 -24.33 3.31 3.48
C LEU A 189 -24.70 2.34 4.58
N VAL A 190 -24.58 2.80 5.82
CA VAL A 190 -24.96 2.06 7.01
C VAL A 190 -25.76 2.98 7.92
N ILE A 191 -26.78 2.43 8.59
CA ILE A 191 -27.56 3.13 9.62
C ILE A 191 -27.40 2.38 10.94
N VAL A 192 -27.19 3.15 12.01
CA VAL A 192 -27.08 2.65 13.39
C VAL A 192 -27.96 3.50 14.31
N PRO A 193 -28.45 2.96 15.44
CA PRO A 193 -29.14 3.76 16.44
C PRO A 193 -28.15 4.71 17.14
N ALA A 194 -28.57 5.94 17.41
CA ALA A 194 -27.72 6.90 18.12
C ALA A 194 -27.59 6.52 19.61
N THR A 195 -26.36 6.55 20.13
CA THR A 195 -26.02 6.07 21.48
C THR A 195 -26.40 7.05 22.60
N CYS A 196 -26.86 8.26 22.27
CA CYS A 196 -27.13 9.33 23.23
C CYS A 196 -28.47 10.01 22.94
N GLU A 197 -29.58 9.55 23.54
CA GLU A 197 -30.65 10.46 23.99
C GLU A 197 -31.73 9.83 24.87
N LYS A 198 -32.42 10.73 25.58
CA LYS A 198 -33.53 10.49 26.50
C LYS A 198 -34.70 9.84 25.76
N LEU A 199 -35.41 8.95 26.48
CA LEU A 199 -36.51 8.05 26.08
C LEU A 199 -37.62 8.57 25.12
N SER A 200 -37.66 9.84 24.75
CA SER A 200 -38.77 10.46 24.03
C SER A 200 -38.66 10.43 22.49
N GLN A 201 -37.46 10.37 21.90
CA GLN A 201 -37.29 10.31 20.44
C GLN A 201 -36.16 9.36 20.05
N ARG A 202 -36.38 8.54 19.01
CA ARG A 202 -35.36 7.66 18.43
C ARG A 202 -34.58 8.43 17.37
N SER A 203 -33.29 8.59 17.61
CA SER A 203 -32.34 9.14 16.64
C SER A 203 -31.47 8.05 16.04
N PHE A 204 -31.09 8.25 14.78
CA PHE A 204 -30.25 7.33 14.01
C PHE A 204 -29.06 8.08 13.44
N ASP A 205 -27.89 7.46 13.48
CA ASP A 205 -26.70 7.94 12.81
C ASP A 205 -26.52 7.16 11.50
N VAL A 206 -26.37 7.90 10.41
CA VAL A 206 -26.10 7.37 9.08
C VAL A 206 -24.63 7.59 8.77
N PHE A 207 -23.97 6.56 8.29
CA PHE A 207 -22.59 6.60 7.83
C PHE A 207 -22.52 6.21 6.37
N MET A 208 -21.83 7.01 5.57
CA MET A 208 -21.62 6.73 4.16
C MET A 208 -20.12 6.81 3.83
N LYS A 209 -19.64 5.82 3.08
CA LYS A 209 -18.29 5.84 2.50
C LYS A 209 -18.35 5.59 1.00
N GLY A 210 -17.49 6.23 0.23
CA GLY A 210 -17.54 6.05 -1.22
C GLY A 210 -16.52 6.86 -2.00
N ALA A 211 -16.78 6.94 -3.32
CA ALA A 211 -15.98 7.75 -4.22
C ALA A 211 -16.10 9.25 -3.88
N PRO A 212 -14.97 9.97 -3.70
CA PRO A 212 -15.00 11.36 -3.25
C PRO A 212 -15.84 12.29 -4.12
N GLU A 213 -15.82 12.09 -5.44
CA GLU A 213 -16.58 12.88 -6.41
C GLU A 213 -18.10 12.67 -6.35
N VAL A 214 -18.55 11.59 -5.70
CA VAL A 214 -19.97 11.28 -5.50
C VAL A 214 -20.42 11.78 -4.12
N ILE A 215 -19.68 11.44 -3.07
CA ILE A 215 -20.03 11.79 -1.69
C ILE A 215 -20.12 13.31 -1.51
N ILE A 216 -19.17 14.07 -2.04
CA ILE A 216 -19.16 15.54 -1.86
C ILE A 216 -20.41 16.21 -2.46
N LYS A 217 -21.01 15.63 -3.50
CA LYS A 217 -22.24 16.15 -4.14
C LYS A 217 -23.50 15.88 -3.33
N GLN A 218 -23.47 14.87 -2.47
CA GLN A 218 -24.56 14.49 -1.57
C GLN A 218 -24.48 15.23 -0.22
N CYS A 219 -23.41 15.98 0.02
CA CYS A 219 -23.19 16.71 1.26
C CYS A 219 -23.62 18.17 1.16
N SER A 220 -24.31 18.66 2.19
CA SER A 220 -24.72 20.06 2.34
C SER A 220 -23.87 20.79 3.38
N THR A 221 -23.39 20.07 4.39
CA THR A 221 -22.54 20.57 5.48
C THR A 221 -21.20 19.81 5.50
N ILE A 222 -20.24 20.32 6.27
CA ILE A 222 -18.96 19.67 6.58
C ILE A 222 -18.70 19.79 8.08
N MET A 223 -18.10 18.76 8.65
CA MET A 223 -17.73 18.69 10.05
C MET A 223 -16.50 19.57 10.32
N SER A 224 -16.63 20.50 11.26
CA SER A 224 -15.53 21.32 11.77
C SER A 224 -14.66 20.52 12.74
N ALA A 225 -13.42 20.97 12.97
CA ALA A 225 -12.51 20.39 13.96
C ALA A 225 -13.08 20.43 15.40
N ALA A 226 -14.01 21.36 15.67
CA ALA A 226 -14.73 21.44 16.94
C ALA A 226 -15.87 20.40 17.07
N GLY A 227 -16.20 19.66 16.00
CA GLY A 227 -17.34 18.74 15.93
C GLY A 227 -18.67 19.42 15.58
N GLU A 228 -18.62 20.65 15.06
CA GLU A 228 -19.81 21.40 14.63
C GLU A 228 -20.03 21.26 13.13
N GLU A 229 -21.29 21.18 12.71
CA GLU A 229 -21.64 21.17 11.28
C GLU A 229 -21.66 22.59 10.72
N ILE A 230 -20.81 22.87 9.75
CA ILE A 230 -20.77 24.15 9.03
C ILE A 230 -21.24 23.97 7.58
N PRO A 231 -21.91 24.97 6.97
CA PRO A 231 -22.31 24.89 5.57
C PRO A 231 -21.12 24.67 4.62
N LEU A 232 -21.29 23.79 3.63
CA LEU A 232 -20.27 23.49 2.64
C LEU A 232 -20.13 24.64 1.62
N ASN A 233 -19.37 25.67 2.00
CA ASN A 233 -19.10 26.85 1.19
C ASN A 233 -18.10 26.57 0.05
N GLU A 234 -18.08 27.43 -0.97
CA GLU A 234 -17.16 27.31 -2.13
C GLU A 234 -15.68 27.31 -1.73
N ALA A 235 -15.30 28.03 -0.67
CA ALA A 235 -13.93 28.00 -0.14
C ALA A 235 -13.53 26.59 0.35
N LEU A 236 -14.43 25.90 1.06
CA LEU A 236 -14.20 24.55 1.58
C LEU A 236 -14.20 23.50 0.45
N LYS A 237 -15.02 23.70 -0.58
CA LYS A 237 -14.97 22.86 -1.79
C LYS A 237 -13.66 23.01 -2.55
N SER A 238 -13.13 24.23 -2.62
CA SER A 238 -11.81 24.49 -3.23
C SER A 238 -10.69 23.81 -2.44
N GLU A 239 -10.77 23.86 -1.11
CA GLU A 239 -9.80 23.19 -0.24
C GLU A 239 -9.86 21.66 -0.38
N PHE A 240 -11.07 21.09 -0.36
CA PHE A 240 -11.30 19.67 -0.65
C PHE A 240 -10.68 19.28 -2.00
N SER A 241 -10.91 20.08 -3.04
CA SER A 241 -10.38 19.82 -4.39
C SER A 241 -8.85 19.82 -4.39
N HIS A 242 -8.23 20.75 -3.67
CA HIS A 242 -6.78 20.79 -3.50
C HIS A 242 -6.24 19.56 -2.76
N ALA A 243 -6.89 19.13 -1.67
CA ALA A 243 -6.52 17.92 -0.93
C ALA A 243 -6.69 16.66 -1.79
N TYR A 244 -7.81 16.53 -2.50
CA TYR A 244 -8.09 15.43 -3.41
C TYR A 244 -7.04 15.34 -4.54
N GLU A 245 -6.69 16.46 -5.16
CA GLU A 245 -5.62 16.50 -6.17
C GLU A 245 -4.25 16.17 -5.58
N SER A 246 -3.93 16.67 -4.39
CA SER A 246 -2.65 16.40 -3.71
C SER A 246 -2.47 14.91 -3.43
N PHE A 247 -3.49 14.23 -2.91
CA PHE A 247 -3.46 12.79 -2.67
C PHE A 247 -3.42 11.99 -3.98
N GLY A 248 -4.17 12.43 -5.00
CA GLY A 248 -4.15 11.81 -6.32
C GLY A 248 -2.81 11.97 -7.04
N ARG A 249 -2.12 13.10 -6.85
CA ARG A 249 -0.74 13.36 -7.33
C ARG A 249 0.32 12.50 -6.68
N LYS A 250 -0.02 11.81 -5.58
CA LYS A 250 0.84 10.81 -4.93
C LYS A 250 0.43 9.37 -5.26
N GLY A 251 -0.54 9.19 -6.18
CA GLY A 251 -0.95 7.88 -6.67
C GLY A 251 -1.75 7.09 -5.64
N ARG A 252 -2.33 7.79 -4.66
CA ARG A 252 -3.10 7.19 -3.58
C ARG A 252 -4.55 7.04 -4.01
N ARG A 253 -5.20 5.95 -3.59
CA ARG A 253 -6.64 5.75 -3.76
C ARG A 253 -7.36 6.47 -2.64
N ILE A 254 -8.35 7.29 -2.98
CA ILE A 254 -9.02 8.18 -2.01
C ILE A 254 -10.45 7.67 -1.76
N ILE A 255 -10.88 7.66 -0.51
CA ILE A 255 -12.22 7.29 -0.06
C ILE A 255 -12.76 8.45 0.76
N ALA A 256 -13.97 8.92 0.46
CA ALA A 256 -14.65 9.94 1.24
C ALA A 256 -15.58 9.32 2.28
N LEU A 257 -15.73 10.03 3.40
CA LEU A 257 -16.59 9.68 4.52
C LEU A 257 -17.57 10.82 4.77
N ALA A 258 -18.84 10.48 4.97
CA ALA A 258 -19.89 11.40 5.34
C ALA A 258 -20.79 10.77 6.40
N THR A 259 -21.42 11.61 7.21
CA THR A 259 -22.36 11.19 8.25
C THR A 259 -23.61 12.06 8.23
N ARG A 260 -24.70 11.57 8.80
CA ARG A 260 -25.89 12.38 9.04
C ARG A 260 -26.64 11.84 10.24
N ARG A 261 -27.04 12.74 11.14
CA ARG A 261 -27.99 12.42 12.20
C ARG A 261 -29.41 12.61 11.71
N LEU A 262 -30.25 11.62 11.97
CA LEU A 262 -31.68 11.66 11.70
C LEU A 262 -32.48 11.52 12.99
N GLU A 263 -33.56 12.27 13.08
CA GLU A 263 -34.63 12.02 14.03
C GLU A 263 -35.79 11.39 13.26
N ALA A 264 -36.15 10.15 13.60
CA ALA A 264 -37.24 9.46 12.92
C ALA A 264 -38.05 8.62 13.92
N SER A 265 -39.37 8.77 13.85
CA SER A 265 -40.31 7.92 14.59
C SER A 265 -40.42 6.52 13.99
N ASN A 266 -40.10 6.35 12.70
CA ASN A 266 -40.24 5.09 11.98
C ASN A 266 -38.87 4.39 11.81
N THR A 267 -38.78 3.13 12.24
CA THR A 267 -37.56 2.30 12.23
C THR A 267 -37.39 1.44 10.97
N HIS A 268 -38.33 1.51 10.02
CA HIS A 268 -38.34 0.61 8.87
C HIS A 268 -37.60 1.24 7.69
N PHE A 269 -36.32 0.90 7.57
CA PHE A 269 -35.48 1.26 6.42
C PHE A 269 -35.52 0.11 5.41
N THR A 270 -35.93 0.39 4.18
CA THR A 270 -36.00 -0.60 3.09
C THR A 270 -35.24 -0.08 1.88
N ALA A 271 -34.42 -0.93 1.25
CA ALA A 271 -33.67 -0.57 0.05
C ALA A 271 -34.58 -0.38 -1.18
N GLU A 272 -35.67 -1.14 -1.25
CA GLU A 272 -36.62 -1.14 -2.38
C GLU A 272 -37.49 0.13 -2.40
N ASP A 273 -37.91 0.60 -1.23
CA ASP A 273 -38.77 1.79 -1.09
C ASP A 273 -38.00 3.12 -1.22
N GLY A 274 -36.66 3.07 -1.31
CA GLY A 274 -35.81 4.27 -1.30
C GLY A 274 -35.89 5.05 0.01
N ASN A 275 -36.42 4.46 1.08
CA ASN A 275 -36.64 5.11 2.37
C ASN A 275 -35.35 5.17 3.20
N PHE A 276 -34.29 5.77 2.65
CA PHE A 276 -33.02 6.00 3.34
C PHE A 276 -32.46 7.38 2.98
N PRO A 277 -31.82 8.08 3.94
CA PRO A 277 -31.25 9.40 3.69
C PRO A 277 -29.96 9.30 2.85
N SER A 278 -30.05 9.59 1.57
CA SER A 278 -28.87 9.61 0.67
C SER A 278 -28.34 11.02 0.36
N ASP A 279 -29.11 12.07 0.69
CA ASP A 279 -28.78 13.46 0.43
C ASP A 279 -28.66 14.29 1.72
N ASN A 280 -28.18 15.54 1.62
CA ASN A 280 -27.99 16.48 2.73
C ASN A 280 -27.15 15.89 3.88
N LEU A 281 -26.08 15.18 3.52
CA LEU A 281 -25.14 14.61 4.47
C LEU A 281 -24.17 15.68 4.98
N CYS A 282 -23.58 15.43 6.14
CA CYS A 282 -22.44 16.16 6.66
C CYS A 282 -21.15 15.47 6.23
N PHE A 283 -20.34 16.16 5.44
CA PHE A 283 -19.05 15.67 4.99
C PHE A 283 -18.07 15.59 6.17
N VAL A 284 -17.40 14.47 6.36
CA VAL A 284 -16.44 14.30 7.47
C VAL A 284 -15.00 14.48 6.99
N GLY A 285 -14.65 13.85 5.87
CA GLY A 285 -13.28 13.84 5.40
C GLY A 285 -13.01 12.92 4.23
N ILE A 286 -11.78 12.94 3.74
CA ILE A 286 -11.24 11.94 2.83
C ILE A 286 -10.06 11.22 3.47
N THR A 287 -9.95 9.92 3.17
CA THR A 287 -8.83 9.07 3.55
C THR A 287 -8.15 8.55 2.30
N ALA A 288 -6.83 8.68 2.25
CA ALA A 288 -5.98 8.15 1.20
C ALA A 288 -5.39 6.80 1.64
N ILE A 289 -5.52 5.80 0.78
CA ILE A 289 -4.96 4.46 0.94
C ILE A 289 -4.03 4.14 -0.23
N MET A 290 -2.94 3.42 0.04
CA MET A 290 -2.06 2.88 -0.99
C MET A 290 -1.49 1.53 -0.58
N ASP A 291 -1.02 0.76 -1.55
CA ASP A 291 -0.23 -0.44 -1.32
C ASP A 291 1.25 -0.02 -1.20
N PRO A 292 1.86 -0.07 -0.01
CA PRO A 292 3.20 0.44 0.20
C PRO A 292 4.25 -0.46 -0.48
N PRO A 293 5.40 0.10 -0.89
CA PRO A 293 6.53 -0.69 -1.36
C PRO A 293 7.02 -1.65 -0.27
N ARG A 294 7.75 -2.69 -0.65
CA ARG A 294 8.54 -3.47 0.31
C ARG A 294 9.81 -2.70 0.69
N ASP A 295 10.32 -2.95 1.88
CA ASP A 295 11.40 -2.19 2.53
C ASP A 295 12.73 -2.39 1.79
N ASP A 296 12.93 -3.59 1.24
CA ASP A 296 14.11 -4.03 0.50
C ASP A 296 14.12 -3.56 -0.96
N VAL A 297 12.95 -3.28 -1.53
CA VAL A 297 12.78 -2.93 -2.94
C VAL A 297 13.53 -1.65 -3.35
N PRO A 298 13.46 -0.53 -2.60
CA PRO A 298 14.21 0.69 -2.95
C PRO A 298 15.72 0.48 -3.06
N ASP A 299 16.31 -0.30 -2.15
CA ASP A 299 17.75 -0.61 -2.14
C ASP A 299 18.10 -1.61 -3.26
N ALA A 300 17.26 -2.62 -3.49
CA ALA A 300 17.45 -3.59 -4.57
C ALA A 300 17.45 -2.90 -5.95
N ILE A 301 16.52 -1.97 -6.20
CA ILE A 301 16.47 -1.20 -7.46
C ILE A 301 17.72 -0.35 -7.61
N ALA A 302 18.18 0.31 -6.54
CA ALA A 302 19.38 1.13 -6.57
C ALA A 302 20.63 0.31 -6.93
N LYS A 303 20.78 -0.88 -6.35
CA LYS A 303 21.86 -1.84 -6.68
C LYS A 303 21.79 -2.30 -8.13
N CYS A 304 20.60 -2.64 -8.63
CA CYS A 304 20.42 -3.03 -10.03
C CYS A 304 20.84 -1.90 -10.98
N LYS A 305 20.43 -0.66 -10.71
CA LYS A 305 20.82 0.51 -11.50
C LYS A 305 22.31 0.78 -11.45
N ALA A 306 22.94 0.66 -10.28
CA ALA A 306 24.39 0.80 -10.11
C ALA A 306 25.17 -0.25 -10.92
N ALA A 307 24.61 -1.45 -11.08
CA ALA A 307 25.16 -2.50 -11.94
C ALA A 307 24.89 -2.30 -13.44
N GLY A 308 24.23 -1.20 -13.84
CA GLY A 308 23.88 -0.91 -15.24
C GLY A 308 22.65 -1.66 -15.77
N ILE A 309 21.88 -2.31 -14.88
CA ILE A 309 20.68 -3.05 -15.25
C ILE A 309 19.50 -2.08 -15.36
N LYS A 310 18.80 -2.12 -16.50
CA LYS A 310 17.57 -1.33 -16.70
C LYS A 310 16.39 -2.01 -16.01
N VAL A 311 15.66 -1.30 -15.16
CA VAL A 311 14.51 -1.86 -14.43
C VAL A 311 13.24 -1.17 -14.87
N PHE A 312 12.28 -1.95 -15.38
CA PHE A 312 10.97 -1.48 -15.83
C PHE A 312 9.86 -2.07 -14.96
N MET A 313 8.89 -1.23 -14.60
CA MET A 313 7.66 -1.67 -13.96
C MET A 313 6.59 -1.92 -15.04
N VAL A 314 6.08 -3.14 -15.08
CA VAL A 314 4.94 -3.53 -15.91
C VAL A 314 3.72 -3.63 -15.00
N THR A 315 2.72 -2.77 -15.21
CA THR A 315 1.52 -2.77 -14.35
C THR A 315 0.26 -2.52 -15.18
N GLY A 316 -0.80 -3.26 -14.83
CA GLY A 316 -2.16 -3.09 -15.36
C GLY A 316 -3.00 -2.04 -14.63
N ASP A 317 -2.43 -1.35 -13.63
CA ASP A 317 -3.14 -0.31 -12.90
C ASP A 317 -3.48 0.90 -13.79
N ARG A 318 -4.59 1.58 -13.45
CA ARG A 318 -5.11 2.71 -14.23
C ARG A 318 -4.02 3.78 -14.43
N PRO A 319 -3.93 4.41 -15.62
CA PRO A 319 -2.86 5.36 -15.97
C PRO A 319 -2.67 6.51 -14.98
N LEU A 320 -3.76 6.97 -14.35
CA LEU A 320 -3.76 8.04 -13.35
C LEU A 320 -2.94 7.70 -12.10
N ILE A 321 -2.97 6.43 -11.66
CA ILE A 321 -2.17 5.94 -10.52
C ILE A 321 -0.73 5.69 -10.99
N LYS A 322 -0.54 5.22 -12.23
CA LYS A 322 0.75 4.90 -12.85
C LYS A 322 1.68 6.10 -13.00
N GLN A 323 1.16 7.25 -13.42
CA GLN A 323 1.97 8.46 -13.66
C GLN A 323 2.29 9.25 -12.39
N ARG A 324 1.55 9.02 -11.29
CA ARG A 324 1.53 9.93 -10.13
C ARG A 324 1.89 9.27 -8.82
N SER A 325 2.45 8.06 -8.78
CA SER A 325 3.03 7.51 -7.54
C SER A 325 4.55 7.77 -7.54
N PRO A 326 5.02 8.96 -7.11
CA PRO A 326 6.42 9.37 -7.26
C PRO A 326 7.39 8.43 -6.51
N ASP A 327 6.99 7.88 -5.37
CA ASP A 327 7.95 7.19 -4.49
C ASP A 327 8.48 5.88 -5.06
N ILE A 328 7.64 5.15 -5.80
CA ILE A 328 8.04 3.93 -6.50
C ILE A 328 8.33 4.26 -7.98
N CYS A 329 7.37 4.83 -8.72
CA CYS A 329 7.48 4.96 -10.18
C CYS A 329 8.58 5.94 -10.64
N ALA A 330 8.88 7.01 -9.89
CA ALA A 330 9.94 7.95 -10.28
C ALA A 330 11.32 7.27 -10.27
N ARG A 331 11.49 6.20 -9.49
CA ARG A 331 12.73 5.42 -9.45
C ARG A 331 12.87 4.45 -10.61
N PHE A 332 11.83 4.18 -11.40
CA PHE A 332 11.91 3.26 -12.56
C PHE A 332 12.14 3.97 -13.91
N ASN A 333 11.73 5.23 -14.08
CA ASN A 333 11.76 5.93 -15.37
C ASN A 333 12.97 6.88 -15.57
N ALA A 334 14.14 6.51 -15.03
CA ALA A 334 15.41 7.18 -15.32
C ALA A 334 16.43 6.14 -15.76
#